data_AF-A0A7X7G8F2-F1
#
_entry.id   AF-A0A7X7G8F2-F1
#
_cell.length_a   1.000
_cell.length_b   1.000
_cell.length_c   1.000
_cell.angle_alpha   90.00
_cell.angle_beta   90.00
_cell.angle_gamma   90.00
#
_symmetry.space_group_name_H-M   'P 1'
#
loop_
_entity.id
_entity.type
_entity.pdbx_description
1 polymer ?
#
loop_
_entity_poly.entity_id
_entity_poly.type
_entity_poly.pdbx_seq_one_letter_code
_entity_poly.pdbx_strand_id
1 'polypeptide(L)'
;MATNARDRLLDAAEELFYAQGTRATGIEQILRTSGVGRASFYRHFASKEDLVLAFLARRRRTWEEVFVPEVRRRGGHPLHVFDVLAERLERTGYRGCSFINTLVELPDPADPAHRVAVEQKERMRDFIGE
;
A
#
# COMPACT_ATOMS: atom_id res chain seq x y z
N MET A 1 4.10 11.80 -18.75
CA MET A 1 3.33 12.98 -18.30
C MET A 1 3.94 13.45 -16.99
N ALA A 2 4.07 14.76 -16.75
CA ALA A 2 4.66 15.25 -15.50
C ALA A 2 3.76 14.85 -14.33
N THR A 3 4.12 13.78 -13.62
CA THR A 3 3.44 13.38 -12.38
C THR A 3 3.56 14.54 -11.40
N ASN A 4 2.44 14.99 -10.86
CA ASN A 4 2.42 16.15 -9.96
C ASN A 4 3.28 15.83 -8.71
N ALA A 5 3.68 16.86 -7.95
CA ALA A 5 4.57 16.67 -6.81
C ALA A 5 3.99 15.72 -5.73
N ARG A 6 2.66 15.63 -5.59
CA ARG A 6 2.01 14.71 -4.65
C ARG A 6 2.21 13.26 -5.09
N ASP A 7 2.03 12.98 -6.37
CA ASP A 7 2.18 11.64 -6.92
C ASP A 7 3.64 11.18 -6.87
N ARG A 8 4.61 12.06 -7.17
CA ARG A 8 6.04 11.70 -7.01
C ARG A 8 6.42 11.36 -5.57
N LEU A 9 5.84 12.05 -4.60
CA LEU A 9 6.02 11.71 -3.18
C LEU A 9 5.41 10.35 -2.86
N LEU A 10 4.22 10.06 -3.39
CA LEU A 10 3.52 8.81 -3.17
C LEU A 10 4.21 7.62 -3.86
N ASP A 11 4.75 7.82 -5.07
CA ASP A 11 5.54 6.82 -5.80
C ASP A 11 6.82 6.47 -5.03
N ALA A 12 7.57 7.47 -4.56
CA ALA A 12 8.76 7.25 -3.73
C ALA A 12 8.41 6.57 -2.40
N ALA A 13 7.31 6.97 -1.77
CA ALA A 13 6.82 6.33 -0.55
C ALA A 13 6.42 4.86 -0.79
N GLU A 14 5.76 4.55 -1.90
CA GLU A 14 5.38 3.19 -2.27
C GLU A 14 6.58 2.27 -2.46
N GLU A 15 7.61 2.75 -3.14
CA GLU A 15 8.86 2.03 -3.34
C GLU A 15 9.54 1.77 -1.98
N LEU A 16 9.77 2.83 -1.20
CA LEU A 16 10.53 2.76 0.04
C LEU A 16 9.79 2.00 1.14
N PHE A 17 8.53 2.32 1.40
CA PHE A 17 7.74 1.63 2.43
C PHE A 17 7.58 0.15 2.12
N TYR A 18 7.45 -0.23 0.84
CA TYR A 18 7.34 -1.64 0.49
C TYR A 18 8.68 -2.37 0.57
N ALA A 19 9.78 -1.72 0.19
CA ALA A 19 11.11 -2.32 0.18
C ALA A 19 11.71 -2.51 1.59
N GLN A 20 11.61 -1.49 2.44
CA GLN A 20 12.33 -1.42 3.72
C GLN A 20 11.44 -1.14 4.93
N GLY A 21 10.15 -0.86 4.73
CA GLY A 21 9.19 -0.63 5.81
C GLY A 21 8.97 0.85 6.17
N THR A 22 7.88 1.14 6.87
CA THR A 22 7.48 2.50 7.22
C THR A 22 8.35 3.10 8.31
N ARG A 23 8.79 2.31 9.30
CA ARG A 23 9.66 2.79 10.40
C ARG A 23 11.06 3.13 9.92
N ALA A 24 11.64 2.29 9.07
CA ALA A 24 12.99 2.49 8.53
C ALA A 24 13.07 3.62 7.47
N THR A 25 11.92 4.07 6.95
CA THR A 25 11.87 5.12 5.93
C THR A 25 11.66 6.50 6.58
N GLY A 26 12.66 7.38 6.40
CA GLY A 26 12.60 8.77 6.85
C GLY A 26 12.13 9.74 5.76
N ILE A 27 11.64 10.93 6.18
CA ILE A 27 11.19 11.99 5.25
C ILE A 27 12.33 12.41 4.30
N GLU A 28 13.57 12.56 4.77
CA GLU A 28 14.70 12.93 3.90
C GLU A 28 14.90 11.96 2.74
N GLN A 29 14.78 10.66 3.01
CA GLN A 29 14.93 9.63 1.99
C GLN A 29 13.83 9.74 0.93
N ILE A 30 12.59 10.04 1.35
CA ILE A 30 11.44 10.26 0.46
C ILE A 30 11.67 11.51 -0.39
N LEU A 31 12.11 12.62 0.20
CA LEU A 31 12.39 13.87 -0.53
C LEU A 31 13.48 13.66 -1.59
N ARG A 32 14.57 12.99 -1.21
CA ARG A 32 15.68 12.65 -2.13
C ARG A 32 15.21 11.76 -3.28
N THR A 33 14.40 10.74 -2.99
CA THR A 33 13.92 9.76 -3.99
C THR A 33 12.88 10.37 -4.93
N SER A 34 11.98 11.20 -4.40
CA SER A 34 10.91 11.86 -5.18
C SER A 34 11.35 13.09 -5.97
N GLY A 35 12.52 13.66 -5.64
CA GLY A 35 12.97 14.95 -6.17
C GLY A 35 12.02 16.11 -5.80
N VAL A 36 11.27 15.98 -4.71
CA VAL A 36 10.34 16.99 -4.22
C VAL A 36 10.95 17.69 -3.00
N GLY A 37 10.88 19.03 -2.98
CA GLY A 37 11.39 19.82 -1.86
C GLY A 37 10.51 19.73 -0.61
N ARG A 38 11.12 19.89 0.55
CA ARG A 38 10.49 19.84 1.89
C ARG A 38 9.23 20.68 2.02
N ALA A 39 9.24 21.93 1.57
CA ALA A 39 8.07 22.80 1.63
C ALA A 39 6.89 22.25 0.81
N SER A 40 7.18 21.62 -0.33
CA SER A 40 6.16 20.97 -1.16
C SER A 40 5.65 19.66 -0.55
N PHE A 41 6.46 18.96 0.24
CA PHE A 41 5.98 17.82 1.04
C PHE A 41 4.90 18.27 2.02
N TYR A 42 5.21 19.26 2.86
CA TYR A 42 4.27 19.72 3.89
C TYR A 42 3.04 20.42 3.34
N ARG A 43 3.07 20.89 2.08
CA ARG A 43 1.86 21.35 1.37
C ARG A 43 0.89 20.21 1.03
N HIS A 44 1.39 18.99 0.85
CA HIS A 44 0.59 17.83 0.42
C HIS A 44 0.29 16.83 1.54
N PHE A 45 1.19 16.69 2.50
CA PHE A 45 1.08 15.77 3.64
C PHE A 45 1.55 16.49 4.91
N ALA A 46 0.71 16.56 5.95
CA ALA A 46 1.08 17.25 7.18
C ALA A 46 2.13 16.47 8.00
N SER A 47 2.19 15.15 7.80
CA SER A 47 3.08 14.23 8.50
C SER A 47 3.53 13.07 7.62
N LYS A 48 4.46 12.24 8.13
CA LYS A 48 4.82 10.98 7.46
C LYS A 48 3.67 9.99 7.55
N GLU A 49 2.95 10.03 8.66
CA GLU A 49 1.78 9.22 8.96
C GLU A 49 0.68 9.45 7.92
N ASP A 50 0.42 10.71 7.53
CA ASP A 50 -0.52 11.03 6.45
C ASP A 50 -0.10 10.42 5.11
N LEU A 51 1.21 10.40 4.83
CA LEU A 51 1.74 9.78 3.61
C LEU A 51 1.63 8.25 3.67
N VAL A 52 1.81 7.63 4.85
CA VAL A 52 1.55 6.18 5.05
C VAL A 52 0.07 5.86 4.80
N LEU A 53 -0.85 6.68 5.30
CA LEU A 53 -2.28 6.48 5.04
C LEU A 53 -2.62 6.62 3.55
N ALA A 54 -2.04 7.60 2.86
CA ALA A 54 -2.19 7.76 1.42
C ALA A 54 -1.63 6.57 0.63
N PHE A 55 -0.48 6.03 1.06
CA PHE A 55 0.11 4.81 0.52
C PHE A 55 -0.86 3.62 0.64
N LEU A 56 -1.40 3.38 1.84
CA LEU A 56 -2.35 2.28 2.07
C LEU A 56 -3.64 2.47 1.28
N ALA A 57 -4.11 3.71 1.12
CA ALA A 57 -5.27 4.01 0.29
C ALA A 57 -5.02 3.66 -1.19
N ARG A 58 -3.83 3.95 -1.73
CA ARG A 58 -3.48 3.55 -3.11
C ARG A 58 -3.35 2.04 -3.26
N ARG A 59 -2.77 1.35 -2.27
CA ARG A 59 -2.75 -0.13 -2.24
C ARG A 59 -4.15 -0.74 -2.21
N ARG A 60 -5.08 -0.16 -1.45
CA ARG A 60 -6.50 -0.56 -1.41
C ARG A 60 -7.15 -0.38 -2.77
N ARG A 61 -6.94 0.78 -3.42
CA ARG A 61 -7.44 1.02 -4.78
C ARG A 61 -6.94 -0.03 -5.78
N THR A 62 -5.66 -0.38 -5.74
CA THR A 62 -5.14 -1.47 -6.59
C THR A 62 -5.79 -2.82 -6.30
N TRP A 63 -6.17 -3.10 -5.05
CA TRP A 63 -6.91 -4.32 -4.73
C TRP A 63 -8.33 -4.28 -5.33
N GLU A 64 -9.03 -3.16 -5.21
CA GLU A 64 -10.40 -2.97 -5.73
C GLU A 64 -10.45 -2.97 -7.26
N GLU A 65 -9.51 -2.30 -7.92
CA GLU A 65 -9.53 -2.06 -9.36
C GLU A 65 -8.82 -3.15 -10.18
N VAL A 66 -7.93 -3.93 -9.56
CA VAL A 66 -7.12 -4.94 -10.27
C VAL A 66 -7.32 -6.34 -9.70
N PHE A 67 -7.14 -6.51 -8.39
CA PHE A 67 -7.16 -7.85 -7.79
C PHE A 67 -8.56 -8.46 -7.81
N VAL A 68 -9.57 -7.74 -7.33
CA VAL A 68 -10.95 -8.24 -7.27
C VAL A 68 -11.51 -8.57 -8.67
N PRO A 69 -11.38 -7.70 -9.70
CA PRO A 69 -11.84 -8.02 -11.04
C PRO A 69 -11.14 -9.24 -11.63
N GLU A 70 -9.84 -9.40 -11.39
CA GLU A 70 -9.07 -10.51 -11.91
C GLU A 70 -9.49 -11.86 -11.29
N VAL A 71 -9.76 -11.89 -9.98
CA VAL A 71 -10.33 -13.08 -9.33
C VAL A 71 -11.72 -13.40 -9.89
N ARG A 72 -12.59 -12.39 -10.01
CA ARG A 72 -13.95 -12.58 -10.55
C ARG A 72 -13.93 -13.08 -12.00
N ARG A 73 -13.01 -12.57 -12.83
CA ARG A 73 -12.82 -13.01 -14.22
C ARG A 73 -12.51 -14.51 -14.35
N ARG A 74 -11.92 -15.12 -13.33
CA ARG A 74 -11.56 -16.55 -13.32
C ARG A 74 -12.72 -17.49 -12.97
N GLY A 75 -13.89 -16.97 -12.60
CA GLY A 75 -15.09 -17.79 -12.39
C GLY A 75 -15.68 -17.73 -10.99
N GLY A 76 -15.28 -16.76 -10.16
CA GLY A 76 -15.93 -16.46 -8.88
C GLY A 76 -15.71 -17.48 -7.77
N HIS A 77 -15.08 -18.62 -8.03
CA HIS A 77 -14.73 -19.57 -6.97
C HIS A 77 -13.67 -18.97 -6.03
N PRO A 78 -13.83 -19.07 -4.69
CA PRO A 78 -12.90 -18.47 -3.72
C PRO A 78 -11.44 -18.91 -3.90
N LEU A 79 -11.20 -20.12 -4.42
CA LEU A 79 -9.83 -20.60 -4.66
C LEU A 79 -9.07 -19.81 -5.73
N HIS A 80 -9.74 -19.09 -6.64
CA HIS A 80 -9.05 -18.24 -7.62
C HIS A 80 -8.27 -17.08 -6.99
N VAL A 81 -8.56 -16.74 -5.73
CA VAL A 81 -7.71 -15.86 -4.93
C VAL A 81 -6.29 -16.39 -4.86
N PHE A 82 -6.09 -17.70 -4.68
CA PHE A 82 -4.75 -18.29 -4.62
C PHE A 82 -4.05 -18.25 -5.97
N ASP A 83 -4.77 -18.44 -7.09
CA ASP A 83 -4.19 -18.34 -8.43
C ASP A 83 -3.65 -16.93 -8.71
N VAL A 84 -4.46 -15.90 -8.41
CA VAL A 84 -4.04 -14.49 -8.60
C VAL A 84 -2.90 -14.10 -7.66
N LEU A 85 -2.88 -14.67 -6.44
CA LEU A 85 -1.77 -14.48 -5.51
C LEU A 85 -0.49 -15.17 -6.00
N ALA A 86 -0.58 -16.38 -6.55
CA ALA A 86 0.56 -17.14 -7.07
C ALA A 86 1.30 -16.35 -8.16
N GLU A 87 0.56 -15.79 -9.13
CA GLU A 87 1.15 -14.94 -10.17
C GLU A 87 1.83 -13.69 -9.59
N ARG A 88 1.29 -13.13 -8.50
CA ARG A 88 1.94 -12.01 -7.81
C ARG A 88 3.19 -12.41 -7.05
N LEU A 89 3.21 -13.59 -6.44
CA LEU A 89 4.34 -14.14 -5.69
C LEU A 89 5.55 -14.37 -6.60
N GLU A 90 5.32 -14.73 -7.87
CA GLU A 90 6.36 -14.96 -8.87
C GLU A 90 7.01 -13.67 -9.40
N ARG A 91 6.43 -12.49 -9.12
CA ARG A 91 7.00 -11.22 -9.57
C ARG A 91 8.25 -10.86 -8.78
N THR A 92 9.32 -10.52 -9.48
CA THR A 92 10.55 -9.98 -8.88
C THR A 92 10.23 -8.80 -7.96
N GLY A 93 10.77 -8.84 -6.74
CA GLY A 93 10.55 -7.78 -5.74
C GLY A 93 9.26 -7.91 -4.94
N TYR A 94 8.54 -9.04 -5.04
CA TYR A 94 7.42 -9.32 -4.13
C TYR A 94 7.92 -9.43 -2.68
N ARG A 95 7.32 -8.63 -1.79
CA ARG A 95 7.62 -8.58 -0.35
C ARG A 95 6.37 -8.78 0.49
N GLY A 96 5.50 -9.68 0.07
CA GLY A 96 4.27 -9.96 0.79
C GLY A 96 3.20 -8.88 0.63
N CYS A 97 2.21 -8.93 1.52
CA CYS A 97 1.09 -7.99 1.53
C CYS A 97 1.47 -6.71 2.28
N SER A 98 1.35 -5.56 1.63
CA SER A 98 1.66 -4.26 2.26
C SER A 98 0.88 -4.03 3.56
N PHE A 99 -0.39 -4.45 3.63
CA PHE A 99 -1.20 -4.32 4.85
C PHE A 99 -0.69 -5.21 5.99
N ILE A 100 -0.29 -6.46 5.72
CA ILE A 100 0.25 -7.35 6.75
C ILE A 100 1.58 -6.81 7.27
N ASN A 101 2.45 -6.36 6.37
CA ASN A 101 3.73 -5.73 6.75
C ASN A 101 3.49 -4.49 7.63
N THR A 102 2.48 -3.68 7.32
CA THR A 102 2.08 -2.54 8.17
C THR A 102 1.62 -2.99 9.55
N LEU A 103 0.82 -4.05 9.68
CA LEU A 103 0.39 -4.55 11.00
C LEU A 103 1.56 -5.05 11.85
N VAL A 104 2.57 -5.66 11.21
CA VAL A 104 3.80 -6.08 11.90
C VAL A 104 4.60 -4.86 12.37
N GLU A 105 4.71 -3.82 11.54
CA GLU A 105 5.43 -2.62 11.91
C GLU A 105 4.68 -1.71 12.87
N LEU A 106 3.36 -1.66 12.84
CA LEU A 106 2.55 -0.75 13.65
C LEU A 106 1.54 -1.58 14.45
N PRO A 107 1.95 -2.24 15.54
CA PRO A 107 1.09 -3.19 16.25
C PRO A 107 0.04 -2.52 17.15
N ASP A 108 0.14 -1.22 17.40
CA ASP A 108 -0.80 -0.48 18.25
C ASP A 108 -2.16 -0.31 17.54
N PRO A 109 -3.27 -0.86 18.09
CA PRO A 109 -4.61 -0.71 17.51
C PRO A 109 -5.11 0.73 17.46
N ALA A 110 -4.54 1.65 18.25
CA ALA A 110 -4.87 3.07 18.19
C ALA A 110 -4.28 3.77 16.96
N ASP A 111 -3.24 3.19 16.33
CA ASP A 111 -2.61 3.75 15.14
C ASP A 111 -3.59 3.75 13.96
N PRO A 112 -3.82 4.90 13.30
CA PRO A 112 -4.68 4.97 12.11
C PRO A 112 -4.29 4.01 10.98
N ALA A 113 -2.99 3.79 10.75
CA ALA A 113 -2.51 2.88 9.72
C ALA A 113 -2.75 1.41 10.09
N HIS A 114 -2.68 1.07 11.39
CA HIS A 114 -3.08 -0.24 11.88
C HIS A 114 -4.55 -0.50 11.57
N ARG A 115 -5.45 0.43 11.93
CA ARG A 115 -6.89 0.29 11.68
C ARG A 115 -7.19 0.12 10.20
N VAL A 116 -6.58 0.93 9.34
CA VAL A 116 -6.72 0.81 7.87
C VAL A 116 -6.26 -0.58 7.37
N ALA A 117 -5.18 -1.12 7.92
CA ALA A 117 -4.69 -2.42 7.52
C ALA A 117 -5.60 -3.57 7.98
N VAL A 118 -6.16 -3.49 9.20
CA VAL A 118 -7.17 -4.43 9.71
C VAL A 118 -8.42 -4.39 8.83
N GLU A 119 -8.98 -3.21 8.57
CA GLU A 119 -10.16 -3.04 7.70
C GLU A 119 -9.95 -3.70 6.33
N GLN A 120 -8.73 -3.62 5.77
CA GLN A 120 -8.43 -4.29 4.52
C GLN A 120 -8.30 -5.81 4.61
N LYS A 121 -7.88 -6.35 5.76
CA LYS A 121 -7.94 -7.81 5.98
C LYS A 121 -9.39 -8.29 6.11
N GLU A 122 -10.24 -7.50 6.76
CA GLU A 122 -11.67 -7.80 6.87
C GLU A 122 -12.36 -7.81 5.50
N ARG A 123 -12.10 -6.79 4.66
CA ARG A 123 -12.59 -6.75 3.28
C ARG A 123 -12.17 -7.96 2.45
N MET A 124 -10.92 -8.40 2.59
CA MET A 124 -10.44 -9.61 1.91
C MET A 124 -11.18 -10.86 2.39
N ARG A 125 -11.42 -10.98 3.69
CA ARG A 125 -12.18 -12.10 4.27
C ARG A 125 -13.61 -12.12 3.76
N ASP A 126 -14.27 -10.96 3.77
CA ASP A 126 -15.65 -10.84 3.32
C ASP A 126 -15.76 -11.15 1.82
N PHE A 127 -14.84 -10.64 0.99
CA PHE A 127 -14.76 -10.96 -0.43
C PHE A 127 -14.54 -12.46 -0.74
N ILE A 128 -13.78 -13.17 0.10
CA ILE A 128 -13.57 -14.64 -0.04
C ILE A 128 -14.84 -15.42 0.36
N GLY A 129 -15.67 -14.85 1.24
CA GLY A 129 -16.90 -15.46 1.74
C GLY A 129 -18.15 -15.15 0.91
N GLU A 130 -18.07 -14.23 -0.06
CA GLU A 130 -19.09 -13.98 -1.09
C GLU A 130 -19.27 -15.18 -2.03
#